data_AF-A0A2H9RNM3-F1
#
_entry.id   AF-A0A2H9RNM3-F1
#
_cell.length_a   1.000
_cell.length_b   1.000
_cell.length_c   1.000
_cell.angle_alpha   90.00
_cell.angle_beta   90.00
_cell.angle_gamma   90.00
#
_symmetry.space_group_name_H-M   'P 1'
#
loop_
_entity.id
_entity.type
_entity.pdbx_description
1 polymer ?
#
loop_
_entity_poly.entity_id
_entity_poly.type
_entity_poly.pdbx_seq_one_letter_code
_entity_poly.pdbx_strand_id
1 'polypeptide(L)'
;MMSEELSIKQNKFNGISVPSIACFHSKDDHVITENYEIVCKRCGVVLGTDNLQEVANESTLNLFHEIEPGTQPVKAEFTKRTHEPKSDVSPFSNACDKLGLPRHCYLEAWNTYSKLRHSTTYSKAEIASFALFTASKRYSIPKSEKEIQDAIRMSFKVKRVPTMLKVFSRIKLTAQNLGISYTVDEKNSECYYLNLYLAREQQNLELKVDFDLVRKKARALFEAMSGTNEAKARKAVQIALGRRGGAFIE
;
A
#
# COMPACT_ATOMS: atom_id res chain seq x y z
N MET A 1 -43.22 18.24 -45.01
CA MET A 1 -42.00 18.93 -44.55
C MET A 1 -41.05 17.84 -44.07
N MET A 2 -39.96 17.63 -44.80
CA MET A 2 -38.98 16.57 -44.56
C MET A 2 -38.05 16.99 -43.43
N SER A 3 -38.02 16.24 -42.33
CA SER A 3 -37.02 16.38 -41.27
C SER A 3 -35.91 15.37 -41.56
N GLU A 4 -34.82 15.81 -42.19
CA GLU A 4 -33.61 15.00 -42.32
C GLU A 4 -32.89 14.95 -40.96
N GLU A 5 -32.92 13.79 -40.32
CA GLU A 5 -32.10 13.49 -39.15
C GLU A 5 -30.62 13.47 -39.57
N LEU A 6 -29.87 14.48 -39.15
CA LEU A 6 -28.39 14.50 -39.21
C LEU A 6 -27.84 13.39 -38.30
N SER A 7 -27.60 12.23 -38.90
CA SER A 7 -26.88 11.11 -38.27
C SER A 7 -25.46 11.54 -37.89
N ILE A 8 -25.22 11.78 -36.59
CA ILE A 8 -23.90 12.10 -36.03
C ILE A 8 -23.03 10.84 -36.10
N LYS A 9 -22.36 10.61 -37.23
CA LYS A 9 -21.36 9.55 -37.34
C LYS A 9 -20.07 10.00 -36.67
N GLN A 10 -19.76 9.47 -35.49
CA GLN A 10 -18.46 9.69 -34.85
C GLN A 10 -17.35 8.95 -35.60
N ASN A 11 -16.29 9.65 -35.98
CA ASN A 11 -15.17 9.07 -36.72
C ASN A 11 -13.98 8.82 -35.77
N LYS A 12 -13.55 7.56 -35.63
CA LYS A 12 -12.35 7.20 -34.86
C LYS A 12 -11.08 7.26 -35.70
N PHE A 13 -10.07 8.03 -35.28
CA PHE A 13 -8.71 8.03 -35.85
C PHE A 13 -7.74 7.60 -34.76
N ASN A 14 -7.00 6.49 -34.93
CA ASN A 14 -6.13 5.91 -33.89
C ASN A 14 -6.78 5.80 -32.48
N GLY A 15 -8.07 5.48 -32.42
CA GLY A 15 -8.80 5.37 -31.15
C GLY A 15 -9.36 6.69 -30.59
N ILE A 16 -8.96 7.83 -31.13
CA ILE A 16 -9.46 9.16 -30.75
C ILE A 16 -10.78 9.44 -31.48
N SER A 17 -11.82 9.81 -30.72
CA SER A 17 -13.12 10.21 -31.29
C SER A 17 -13.03 11.64 -31.83
N VAL A 18 -13.01 11.78 -33.15
CA VAL A 18 -12.98 13.07 -33.82
C VAL A 18 -14.40 13.41 -34.27
N PRO A 19 -14.92 14.62 -33.95
CA PRO A 19 -16.21 15.07 -34.47
C PRO A 19 -16.12 15.18 -36.01
N SER A 20 -16.86 14.34 -36.73
CA SER A 20 -16.88 14.27 -38.20
C SER A 20 -17.43 15.53 -38.88
N ILE A 21 -18.00 16.44 -38.11
CA ILE A 21 -18.64 17.67 -38.58
C ILE A 21 -17.60 18.69 -39.07
N ALA A 22 -16.36 18.63 -38.59
CA ALA A 22 -15.34 19.64 -38.90
C ALA A 22 -14.60 19.40 -40.24
N CYS A 23 -14.58 18.18 -40.78
CA CYS A 23 -13.88 17.86 -42.03
C CYS A 23 -14.53 16.69 -42.76
N PHE A 24 -14.81 16.88 -44.05
CA PHE A 24 -15.41 15.88 -44.95
C PHE A 24 -14.38 15.03 -45.73
N HIS A 25 -13.07 15.26 -45.52
CA HIS A 25 -12.01 14.51 -46.19
C HIS A 25 -11.71 13.17 -45.50
N SER A 26 -11.00 12.26 -46.21
CA SER A 26 -10.68 10.94 -45.69
C SER A 26 -9.76 11.04 -44.48
N LYS A 27 -9.85 10.04 -43.59
CA LYS A 27 -8.94 9.89 -42.44
C LYS A 27 -7.47 9.77 -42.87
N ASP A 28 -7.22 9.22 -44.05
CA ASP A 28 -5.86 9.07 -44.60
C ASP A 28 -5.21 10.43 -44.91
N ASP A 29 -6.02 11.49 -44.99
CA ASP A 29 -5.55 12.85 -45.19
C ASP A 29 -5.26 13.59 -43.86
N HIS A 30 -5.38 12.94 -42.70
CA HIS A 30 -5.08 13.56 -41.41
C HIS A 30 -3.60 13.40 -41.04
N VAL A 31 -3.02 14.42 -40.41
CA VAL A 31 -1.66 14.40 -39.87
C VAL A 31 -1.59 15.04 -38.51
N ILE A 32 -0.57 14.65 -37.77
CA ILE A 32 -0.20 15.24 -36.49
C ILE A 32 0.93 16.24 -36.76
N THR A 33 0.74 17.48 -36.34
CA THR A 33 1.76 18.53 -36.43
C THR A 33 2.75 18.43 -35.26
N GLU A 34 3.83 19.21 -35.30
CA GLU A 34 4.83 19.27 -34.21
C GLU A 34 4.23 19.74 -32.87
N ASN A 35 3.09 20.44 -32.91
CA ASN A 35 2.35 20.88 -31.72
C ASN A 35 1.32 19.84 -31.24
N TYR A 36 1.41 18.60 -31.71
CA TYR A 36 0.46 17.50 -31.41
C TYR A 36 -0.98 17.80 -31.82
N GLU A 37 -1.20 18.70 -32.78
CA GLU A 37 -2.53 18.95 -33.35
C GLU A 37 -2.79 18.00 -34.50
N ILE A 38 -3.97 17.36 -34.51
CA ILE A 38 -4.48 16.57 -35.62
C ILE A 38 -5.09 17.53 -36.64
N VAL A 39 -4.51 17.63 -37.82
CA VAL A 39 -4.89 18.56 -38.89
C VAL A 39 -5.16 17.78 -40.18
N CYS A 40 -6.19 18.17 -40.93
CA CYS A 40 -6.40 17.64 -42.27
C CYS A 40 -5.45 18.30 -43.28
N LYS A 41 -4.62 17.51 -43.98
CA LYS A 41 -3.70 17.97 -45.03
C LYS A 41 -4.39 18.67 -46.20
N ARG A 42 -5.65 18.32 -46.49
CA ARG A 42 -6.38 18.86 -47.65
C ARG A 42 -7.04 20.21 -47.40
N CYS A 43 -7.65 20.40 -46.22
CA CYS A 43 -8.37 21.64 -45.90
C CYS A 43 -7.73 22.47 -44.78
N GLY A 44 -6.70 21.97 -44.11
CA GLY A 44 -6.02 22.68 -43.03
C GLY A 44 -6.83 22.80 -41.74
N VAL A 45 -8.01 22.15 -41.64
CA VAL A 45 -8.83 22.20 -40.41
C VAL A 45 -8.16 21.41 -39.29
N VAL A 46 -8.07 22.03 -38.11
CA VAL A 46 -7.65 21.38 -36.86
C VAL A 46 -8.82 20.57 -36.29
N LEU A 47 -8.58 19.29 -36.06
CA LEU A 47 -9.57 18.27 -35.68
C LEU A 47 -9.49 17.87 -34.20
N GLY A 48 -8.39 18.20 -33.53
CA GLY A 48 -8.16 17.92 -32.12
C GLY A 48 -6.67 17.91 -31.79
N THR A 49 -6.32 17.57 -30.56
CA THR A 49 -4.94 17.36 -30.11
C THR A 49 -4.73 15.90 -29.73
N ASP A 50 -3.55 15.36 -30.03
CA ASP A 50 -3.13 14.02 -29.62
C ASP A 50 -2.68 14.06 -28.15
N ASN A 51 -3.61 13.88 -27.23
CA ASN A 51 -3.37 13.96 -25.78
C ASN A 51 -2.65 12.72 -25.20
N LEU A 52 -1.85 11.99 -25.99
CA LEU A 52 -1.09 10.82 -25.53
C LEU A 52 0.00 11.15 -24.47
N GLN A 53 0.11 12.41 -24.05
CA GLN A 53 1.09 12.87 -23.06
C GLN A 53 0.50 13.51 -21.79
N GLU A 54 -0.78 13.31 -21.48
CA GLU A 54 -1.19 13.38 -20.07
C GLU A 54 -0.72 12.10 -19.37
N VAL A 55 0.58 12.05 -19.04
CA VAL A 55 1.05 11.23 -17.93
C VAL A 55 0.47 11.89 -16.68
N ALA A 56 -0.81 11.62 -16.41
CA ALA A 56 -1.36 11.80 -15.10
C ALA A 56 -0.43 11.02 -14.17
N ASN A 57 0.35 11.73 -13.36
CA ASN A 57 0.96 11.14 -12.19
C ASN A 57 -0.22 10.54 -11.42
N GLU A 58 -0.42 9.22 -11.55
CA GLU A 58 -1.47 8.52 -10.81
C GLU A 58 -1.28 8.91 -9.35
N SER A 59 -2.19 9.70 -8.82
CA SER A 59 -2.19 10.03 -7.41
C SER A 59 -2.30 8.69 -6.70
N THR A 60 -1.25 8.29 -5.99
CA THR A 60 -1.25 7.02 -5.26
C THR A 60 -2.34 7.11 -4.20
N LEU A 61 -3.50 6.53 -4.51
CA LEU A 61 -4.65 6.51 -3.62
C LEU A 61 -4.24 5.76 -2.34
N ASN A 62 -4.60 6.31 -1.18
CA ASN A 62 -4.43 5.58 0.07
C ASN A 62 -5.55 4.53 0.20
N LEU A 63 -5.36 3.57 1.10
CA LEU A 63 -6.28 2.44 1.32
C LEU A 63 -7.74 2.88 1.51
N PHE A 64 -7.95 4.02 2.20
CA PHE A 64 -9.28 4.59 2.40
C PHE A 64 -9.97 4.95 1.08
N HIS A 65 -9.29 5.70 0.19
CA HIS A 65 -9.88 6.09 -1.09
C HIS A 65 -10.05 4.90 -2.06
N GLU A 66 -9.28 3.83 -1.89
CA GLU A 66 -9.44 2.61 -2.68
C GLU A 66 -10.66 1.78 -2.26
N ILE A 67 -10.96 1.70 -0.97
CA ILE A 67 -12.09 0.91 -0.44
C ILE A 67 -13.38 1.71 -0.43
N GLU A 68 -13.30 3.01 -0.17
CA GLU A 68 -14.44 3.93 -0.15
C GLU A 68 -14.25 5.01 -1.22
N PRO A 69 -14.38 4.66 -2.52
CA PRO A 69 -14.27 5.64 -3.59
C PRO A 69 -15.49 6.56 -3.59
N GLY A 70 -15.30 7.78 -3.08
CA GLY A 70 -16.22 8.90 -3.25
C GLY A 70 -17.42 8.94 -2.28
N THR A 71 -17.78 10.15 -1.90
CA THR A 71 -19.01 10.48 -1.18
C THR A 71 -20.22 10.15 -2.06
N GLN A 72 -21.18 9.38 -1.53
CA GLN A 72 -22.49 9.26 -2.19
C GLN A 72 -23.09 10.66 -2.34
N PRO A 73 -23.71 11.00 -3.50
CA PRO A 73 -24.40 12.28 -3.65
C PRO A 73 -25.58 12.32 -2.67
N VAL A 74 -25.39 13.02 -1.54
CA VAL A 74 -26.44 13.21 -0.53
C VAL A 74 -27.37 14.31 -1.03
N LYS A 75 -28.64 13.98 -1.29
CA LYS A 75 -29.69 14.98 -1.50
C LYS A 75 -29.78 15.83 -0.22
N ALA A 76 -29.60 17.14 -0.34
CA ALA A 76 -29.48 18.10 0.77
C ALA A 76 -30.65 18.08 1.78
N GLU A 77 -31.78 17.47 1.40
CA GLU A 77 -33.00 17.34 2.19
C GLU A 77 -32.93 16.25 3.29
N PHE A 78 -31.89 15.40 3.31
CA PHE A 78 -31.73 14.30 4.26
C PHE A 78 -30.61 14.50 5.31
N THR A 79 -30.28 15.74 5.68
CA THR A 79 -29.25 16.03 6.72
C THR A 79 -29.70 15.71 8.16
N LYS A 80 -30.76 14.92 8.35
CA LYS A 80 -31.10 14.34 9.66
C LYS A 80 -30.24 13.11 9.90
N ARG A 81 -29.08 13.32 10.55
CA ARG A 81 -28.22 12.29 11.15
C ARG A 81 -28.08 11.04 10.26
N THR A 82 -27.32 11.16 9.17
CA THR A 82 -26.71 9.97 8.57
C THR A 82 -25.78 9.37 9.62
N HIS A 83 -26.27 8.36 10.32
CA HIS A 83 -25.47 7.52 11.19
C HIS A 83 -24.63 6.64 10.25
N GLU A 84 -23.65 7.23 9.57
CA GLU A 84 -22.70 6.45 8.79
C GLU A 84 -22.08 5.44 9.74
N PRO A 85 -22.14 4.13 9.42
CA PRO A 85 -21.44 3.14 10.21
C PRO A 85 -19.98 3.57 10.25
N LYS A 86 -19.45 3.90 11.43
CA LYS A 86 -18.06 4.34 11.58
C LYS A 86 -17.15 3.31 10.95
N SER A 87 -16.70 3.60 9.74
CA SER A 87 -15.85 2.71 8.98
C SER A 87 -14.51 2.60 9.68
N ASP A 88 -14.09 1.36 9.92
CA ASP A 88 -12.76 1.08 10.46
C ASP A 88 -11.67 1.26 9.40
N VAL A 89 -12.04 1.51 8.13
CA VAL A 89 -11.13 1.72 7.00
C VAL A 89 -10.29 2.98 7.22
N SER A 90 -10.90 4.10 7.62
CA SER A 90 -10.19 5.36 7.84
C SER A 90 -9.09 5.25 8.92
N PRO A 91 -9.38 4.81 10.16
CA PRO A 91 -8.34 4.66 11.18
C PRO A 91 -7.31 3.57 10.82
N PHE A 92 -7.69 2.53 10.08
CA PHE A 92 -6.75 1.51 9.62
C PHE A 92 -5.80 2.03 8.53
N SER A 93 -6.32 2.77 7.53
CA SER A 93 -5.52 3.44 6.51
C SER A 93 -4.50 4.39 7.15
N ASN A 94 -4.95 5.23 8.08
CA ASN A 94 -4.06 6.14 8.81
C ASN A 94 -2.95 5.40 9.57
N ALA A 95 -3.25 4.22 10.13
CA ALA A 95 -2.23 3.40 10.78
C ALA A 95 -1.21 2.84 9.77
N CYS A 96 -1.66 2.42 8.60
CA CYS A 96 -0.79 1.94 7.51
C CYS A 96 0.10 3.06 6.96
N ASP A 97 -0.46 4.26 6.74
CA ASP A 97 0.24 5.44 6.26
C ASP A 97 1.32 5.88 7.26
N LYS A 98 0.99 5.88 8.56
CA LYS A 98 1.98 6.16 9.63
C LYS A 98 3.11 5.15 9.69
N LEU A 99 2.82 3.89 9.41
CA LEU A 99 3.84 2.87 9.32
C LEU A 99 4.62 2.95 7.99
N GLY A 100 4.18 3.76 7.02
CA GLY A 100 4.79 3.83 5.69
C GLY A 100 4.76 2.48 4.99
N LEU A 101 3.66 1.72 5.15
CA LEU A 101 3.53 0.41 4.54
C LEU A 101 3.27 0.55 3.03
N PRO A 102 3.93 -0.28 2.20
CA PRO A 102 3.64 -0.32 0.77
C PRO A 102 2.25 -0.91 0.52
N ARG A 103 1.70 -0.60 -0.65
CA ARG A 103 0.32 -0.95 -1.06
C ARG A 103 -0.04 -2.41 -0.88
N HIS A 104 0.79 -3.32 -1.37
CA HIS A 104 0.55 -4.75 -1.24
C HIS A 104 0.45 -5.21 0.23
N CYS A 105 1.22 -4.59 1.13
CA CYS A 105 1.24 -4.96 2.54
C CYS A 105 -0.02 -4.49 3.27
N TYR A 106 -0.45 -3.24 3.06
CA TYR A 106 -1.66 -2.76 3.75
C TYR A 106 -2.95 -3.40 3.21
N LEU A 107 -3.00 -3.79 1.92
CA LEU A 107 -4.16 -4.49 1.34
C LEU A 107 -4.31 -5.88 1.96
N GLU A 108 -3.20 -6.61 2.13
CA GLU A 108 -3.22 -7.89 2.81
C GLU A 108 -3.58 -7.75 4.31
N ALA A 109 -3.02 -6.73 4.97
CA ALA A 109 -3.36 -6.43 6.35
C ALA A 109 -4.86 -6.13 6.47
N TRP A 110 -5.43 -5.34 5.54
CA TRP A 110 -6.85 -5.03 5.52
C TRP A 110 -7.71 -6.26 5.30
N ASN A 111 -7.35 -7.14 4.36
CA ASN A 111 -8.06 -8.40 4.12
C ASN A 111 -8.08 -9.29 5.38
N THR A 112 -6.97 -9.32 6.12
CA THR A 112 -6.89 -10.04 7.40
C THR A 112 -7.76 -9.38 8.46
N TYR A 113 -7.72 -8.05 8.54
CA TYR A 113 -8.49 -7.27 9.48
C TYR A 113 -10.00 -7.44 9.26
N SER A 114 -10.48 -7.27 8.03
CA SER A 114 -11.89 -7.35 7.67
C SER A 114 -12.46 -8.75 7.95
N LYS A 115 -11.74 -9.81 7.55
CA LYS A 115 -12.13 -11.20 7.83
C LYS A 115 -12.29 -11.45 9.33
N LEU A 116 -11.32 -11.02 10.14
CA LEU A 116 -11.39 -11.16 11.59
C LEU A 116 -12.48 -10.26 12.20
N ARG A 117 -12.69 -9.06 11.67
CA ARG A 117 -13.70 -8.11 12.16
C ARG A 117 -15.12 -8.62 11.96
N HIS A 118 -15.39 -9.30 10.84
CA HIS A 118 -16.70 -9.88 10.56
C HIS A 118 -16.95 -11.19 11.32
N SER A 119 -15.90 -11.93 11.63
CA SER A 119 -16.02 -13.29 12.20
C SER A 119 -15.82 -13.35 13.71
N THR A 120 -15.45 -12.25 14.37
CA THR A 120 -15.03 -12.26 15.79
C THR A 120 -15.48 -11.03 16.57
N THR A 121 -15.47 -11.14 17.90
CA THR A 121 -15.78 -10.06 18.84
C THR A 121 -14.53 -9.43 19.48
N TYR A 122 -13.33 -9.73 18.95
CA TYR A 122 -12.09 -9.14 19.45
C TYR A 122 -12.08 -7.62 19.30
N SER A 123 -11.30 -6.94 20.14
CA SER A 123 -11.21 -5.50 20.06
C SER A 123 -10.55 -5.05 18.75
N LYS A 124 -10.93 -3.88 18.24
CA LYS A 124 -10.38 -3.32 16.99
C LYS A 124 -8.85 -3.22 17.03
N ALA A 125 -8.29 -2.85 18.19
CA ALA A 125 -6.85 -2.76 18.39
C ALA A 125 -6.17 -4.13 18.34
N GLU A 126 -6.78 -5.18 18.88
CA GLU A 126 -6.25 -6.55 18.82
C GLU A 126 -6.21 -7.07 17.39
N ILE A 127 -7.30 -6.90 16.65
CA ILE A 127 -7.40 -7.34 15.26
C ILE A 127 -6.42 -6.54 14.38
N ALA A 128 -6.34 -5.22 14.56
CA ALA A 128 -5.39 -4.37 13.84
C ALA A 128 -3.94 -4.74 14.13
N SER A 129 -3.60 -5.01 15.40
CA SER A 129 -2.25 -5.42 15.80
C SER A 129 -1.85 -6.73 15.13
N PHE A 130 -2.76 -7.72 15.13
CA PHE A 130 -2.53 -9.00 14.46
C PHE A 130 -2.34 -8.83 12.96
N ALA A 131 -3.24 -8.11 12.30
CA ALA A 131 -3.22 -7.90 10.86
C ALA A 131 -1.96 -7.15 10.37
N LEU A 132 -1.62 -6.04 11.02
CA LEU A 132 -0.45 -5.24 10.63
C LEU A 132 0.86 -5.98 10.89
N PHE A 133 0.97 -6.67 12.03
CA PHE A 133 2.16 -7.44 12.35
C PHE A 133 2.36 -8.63 11.41
N THR A 134 1.31 -9.39 11.13
CA THR A 134 1.39 -10.55 10.23
C THR A 134 1.75 -10.15 8.81
N ALA A 135 1.14 -9.10 8.27
CA ALA A 135 1.48 -8.57 6.96
C ALA A 135 2.92 -8.02 6.91
N SER A 136 3.33 -7.23 7.90
CA SER A 136 4.71 -6.69 7.98
C SER A 136 5.74 -7.83 8.04
N LYS A 137 5.44 -8.88 8.79
CA LYS A 137 6.29 -10.06 8.91
C LYS A 137 6.38 -10.83 7.59
N ARG A 138 5.26 -11.02 6.89
CA ARG A 138 5.20 -11.75 5.62
C ARG A 138 6.04 -11.07 4.52
N TYR A 139 5.98 -9.75 4.44
CA TYR A 139 6.73 -8.95 3.46
C TYR A 139 8.10 -8.48 3.94
N SER A 140 8.60 -9.01 5.07
CA SER A 140 9.90 -8.66 5.67
C SER A 140 10.10 -7.14 5.88
N ILE A 141 9.02 -6.41 6.18
CA ILE A 141 9.05 -4.96 6.39
C ILE A 141 9.47 -4.66 7.83
N PRO A 142 10.55 -3.89 8.05
CA PRO A 142 11.13 -3.72 9.38
C PRO A 142 10.30 -2.76 10.25
N LYS A 143 9.20 -3.25 10.84
CA LYS A 143 8.37 -2.50 11.78
C LYS A 143 8.34 -3.20 13.13
N SER A 144 8.83 -2.53 14.16
CA SER A 144 8.84 -3.04 15.52
C SER A 144 7.43 -3.14 16.09
N GLU A 145 7.25 -3.99 17.10
CA GLU A 145 6.01 -4.08 17.86
C GLU A 145 5.61 -2.71 18.45
N LYS A 146 6.58 -1.93 18.94
CA LYS A 146 6.33 -0.60 19.49
C LYS A 146 5.80 0.37 18.42
N GLU A 147 6.40 0.41 17.24
CA GLU A 147 5.94 1.25 16.13
C GLU A 147 4.51 0.89 15.71
N ILE A 148 4.19 -0.41 15.61
CA ILE A 148 2.84 -0.87 15.27
C ILE A 148 1.84 -0.47 16.37
N GLN A 149 2.20 -0.67 17.64
CA GLN A 149 1.35 -0.26 18.76
C GLN A 149 1.12 1.24 18.80
N ASP A 150 2.14 2.06 18.55
CA ASP A 150 2.02 3.51 18.56
C ASP A 150 1.18 4.00 17.38
N ALA A 151 1.37 3.43 16.19
CA ALA A 151 0.53 3.72 15.02
C ALA A 151 -0.96 3.41 15.28
N ILE A 152 -1.25 2.27 15.90
CA ILE A 152 -2.63 1.89 16.28
C ILE A 152 -3.17 2.81 17.38
N ARG A 153 -2.37 3.08 18.42
CA ARG A 153 -2.77 3.94 19.54
C ARG A 153 -3.22 5.31 19.04
N MET A 154 -2.44 5.91 18.15
CA MET A 154 -2.75 7.21 17.59
C MET A 154 -3.93 7.18 16.62
N SER A 155 -4.03 6.17 15.76
CA SER A 155 -5.01 6.14 14.67
C SER A 155 -6.40 5.68 15.13
N PHE A 156 -6.45 4.67 16.00
CA PHE A 156 -7.69 4.17 16.61
C PHE A 156 -8.09 4.94 17.88
N LYS A 157 -7.27 5.91 18.33
CA LYS A 157 -7.49 6.72 19.54
C LYS A 157 -7.76 5.86 20.79
N VAL A 158 -7.02 4.76 20.93
CA VAL A 158 -7.14 3.83 22.07
C VAL A 158 -6.10 4.17 23.13
N LYS A 159 -6.45 4.02 24.42
CA LYS A 159 -5.51 4.34 25.53
C LYS A 159 -4.37 3.32 25.66
N ARG A 160 -4.66 2.04 25.44
CA ARG A 160 -3.70 0.94 25.55
C ARG A 160 -3.88 -0.02 24.37
N VAL A 161 -2.77 -0.46 23.81
CA VAL A 161 -2.71 -1.50 22.77
C VAL A 161 -2.07 -2.73 23.42
N PRO A 162 -2.65 -3.92 23.26
CA PRO A 162 -2.10 -5.14 23.84
C PRO A 162 -0.79 -5.55 23.16
N THR A 163 0.04 -6.29 23.90
CA THR A 163 1.28 -6.86 23.38
C THR A 163 1.01 -7.93 22.33
N MET A 164 1.94 -8.13 21.40
CA MET A 164 1.81 -9.13 20.36
C MET A 164 1.67 -10.53 20.95
N LEU A 165 2.37 -10.83 22.05
CA LEU A 165 2.21 -12.10 22.76
C LEU A 165 0.76 -12.37 23.19
N LYS A 166 0.09 -11.35 23.74
CA LYS A 166 -1.32 -11.44 24.14
C LYS A 166 -2.27 -11.52 22.95
N VAL A 167 -1.97 -10.78 21.88
CA VAL A 167 -2.76 -10.80 20.64
C VAL A 167 -2.69 -12.18 19.99
N PHE A 168 -1.50 -12.74 19.83
CA PHE A 168 -1.29 -14.07 19.27
C PHE A 168 -1.91 -15.16 20.15
N SER A 169 -1.78 -15.11 21.48
CA SER A 169 -2.39 -16.14 22.33
C SER A 169 -3.91 -16.21 22.21
N ARG A 170 -4.57 -15.09 21.88
CA ARG A 170 -6.04 -15.02 21.73
C ARG A 170 -6.54 -15.26 20.32
N ILE A 171 -5.87 -14.70 19.31
CA ILE A 171 -6.39 -14.63 17.93
C ILE A 171 -5.89 -15.79 17.07
N LYS A 172 -4.72 -16.37 17.39
CA LYS A 172 -4.03 -17.36 16.55
C LYS A 172 -4.93 -18.51 16.11
N LEU A 173 -5.60 -19.17 17.04
CA LEU A 173 -6.49 -20.31 16.74
C LEU A 173 -7.65 -19.90 15.83
N THR A 174 -8.27 -18.77 16.13
CA THR A 174 -9.38 -18.23 15.35
C THR A 174 -8.95 -17.86 13.93
N ALA A 175 -7.76 -17.27 13.79
CA ALA A 175 -7.18 -16.96 12.48
C ALA A 175 -6.91 -18.24 11.66
N GLN A 176 -6.40 -19.31 12.29
CA GLN A 176 -6.23 -20.61 11.63
C GLN A 176 -7.56 -21.17 11.14
N ASN A 177 -8.60 -21.12 11.98
CA ASN A 177 -9.93 -21.61 11.64
C ASN A 177 -10.58 -20.83 10.47
N LEU A 178 -10.23 -19.56 10.31
CA LEU A 178 -10.69 -18.72 9.19
C LEU A 178 -9.82 -18.87 7.92
N GLY A 179 -8.86 -19.80 7.91
CA GLY A 179 -7.94 -20.01 6.79
C GLY A 179 -6.95 -18.85 6.57
N ILE A 180 -6.71 -18.02 7.59
CA ILE A 180 -5.74 -16.93 7.52
C ILE A 180 -4.35 -17.53 7.73
N SER A 181 -3.59 -17.67 6.64
CA SER A 181 -2.18 -18.05 6.72
C SER A 181 -1.36 -16.90 7.29
N TYR A 182 -0.82 -17.10 8.49
CA TYR A 182 0.17 -16.21 9.11
C TYR A 182 1.53 -16.91 9.31
N THR A 183 1.62 -18.18 8.90
CA THR A 183 2.90 -18.89 8.81
C THR A 183 3.68 -18.27 7.67
N VAL A 184 4.83 -17.73 8.00
CA VAL A 184 5.72 -17.12 7.01
C VAL A 184 6.42 -18.25 6.28
N ASP A 185 6.46 -18.20 4.95
CA ASP A 185 7.34 -19.08 4.17
C ASP A 185 8.75 -19.00 4.77
N GLU A 186 9.36 -20.15 5.07
CA GLU A 186 10.62 -20.22 5.81
C GLU A 186 11.68 -19.25 5.25
N LYS A 187 11.75 -19.16 3.91
CA LYS A 187 12.63 -18.24 3.16
C LYS A 187 12.36 -16.74 3.38
N ASN A 188 11.12 -16.31 3.60
CA ASN A 188 10.76 -14.89 3.81
C ASN A 188 10.80 -14.49 5.29
N SER A 189 10.64 -15.46 6.20
CA SER A 189 10.69 -15.27 7.66
C SER A 189 12.09 -14.92 8.16
N GLU A 190 13.09 -15.34 7.39
CA GLU A 190 14.51 -15.19 7.66
C GLU A 190 14.97 -13.73 7.55
N CYS A 191 14.33 -12.93 6.69
CA CYS A 191 14.73 -11.55 6.46
C CYS A 191 14.05 -10.53 7.39
N TYR A 192 12.91 -10.84 8.02
CA TYR A 192 12.16 -9.84 8.79
C TYR A 192 12.95 -9.29 9.99
N TYR A 193 13.38 -10.18 10.91
CA TYR A 193 14.12 -9.76 12.10
C TYR A 193 15.49 -9.19 11.75
N LEU A 194 16.13 -9.73 10.70
CA LEU A 194 17.39 -9.22 10.19
C LEU A 194 17.24 -7.79 9.69
N ASN A 195 16.24 -7.52 8.85
CA ASN A 195 15.93 -6.19 8.36
C ASN A 195 15.54 -5.25 9.50
N LEU A 196 14.79 -5.74 10.51
CA LEU A 196 14.39 -4.95 11.67
C LEU A 196 15.60 -4.44 12.47
N TYR A 197 16.55 -5.32 12.79
CA TYR A 197 17.76 -4.91 13.51
C TYR A 197 18.67 -4.04 12.67
N LEU A 198 18.81 -4.34 11.37
CA LEU A 198 19.56 -3.49 10.45
C LEU A 198 18.95 -2.08 10.36
N ALA A 199 17.63 -1.95 10.18
CA ALA A 199 16.96 -0.66 10.11
C ALA A 199 17.15 0.17 11.40
N ARG A 200 17.08 -0.49 12.57
CA ARG A 200 17.34 0.16 13.85
C ARG A 200 18.77 0.67 13.97
N GLU A 201 19.76 -0.13 13.56
CA GLU A 201 21.16 0.29 13.61
C GLU A 201 21.47 1.36 12.56
N GLN A 202 20.83 1.31 11.38
CA GLN A 202 20.97 2.35 10.36
C GLN A 202 20.54 3.73 10.86
N GLN A 203 19.49 3.80 11.69
CA GLN A 203 19.04 5.06 12.31
C GLN A 203 20.01 5.56 13.39
N ASN A 204 20.81 4.68 13.99
CA ASN A 204 21.70 4.98 15.11
C ASN A 204 23.17 5.20 14.70
N LEU A 205 23.54 4.92 13.45
CA LEU A 205 24.93 5.03 12.98
C LEU A 205 25.23 6.38 12.33
N GLU A 206 26.42 6.91 12.62
CA GLU A 206 26.99 8.05 11.89
C GLU A 206 27.34 7.66 10.44
N LEU A 207 27.21 8.61 9.51
CA LEU A 207 27.34 8.50 8.04
C LEU A 207 28.65 7.87 7.48
N LYS A 208 29.60 7.47 8.34
CA LYS A 208 30.93 6.98 7.95
C LYS A 208 31.04 5.47 7.72
N VAL A 209 30.00 4.69 8.01
CA VAL A 209 30.04 3.22 7.84
C VAL A 209 29.35 2.82 6.53
N ASP A 210 30.04 2.01 5.72
CA ASP A 210 29.44 1.35 4.56
C ASP A 210 28.41 0.31 5.03
N PHE A 211 27.16 0.76 5.12
CA PHE A 211 26.05 -0.03 5.62
C PHE A 211 25.69 -1.19 4.68
N ASP A 212 26.02 -1.09 3.39
CA ASP A 212 25.78 -2.16 2.42
C ASP A 212 26.71 -3.35 2.67
N LEU A 213 27.97 -3.07 3.04
CA LEU A 213 28.91 -4.10 3.48
C LEU A 213 28.44 -4.79 4.76
N VAL A 214 27.95 -4.02 5.75
CA VAL A 214 27.38 -4.56 7.00
C VAL A 214 26.18 -5.45 6.70
N ARG A 215 25.27 -5.01 5.81
CA ARG A 215 24.10 -5.78 5.40
C ARG A 215 24.49 -7.12 4.75
N LYS A 216 25.45 -7.11 3.81
CA LYS A 216 25.94 -8.34 3.16
C LYS A 216 26.54 -9.31 4.18
N LYS A 217 27.41 -8.80 5.06
CA LYS A 217 28.05 -9.60 6.12
C LYS A 217 27.02 -10.17 7.10
N ALA A 218 26.03 -9.37 7.51
CA ALA A 218 24.97 -9.81 8.41
C ALA A 218 24.10 -10.92 7.80
N ARG A 219 23.81 -10.88 6.49
CA ARG A 219 23.08 -11.96 5.78
C ARG A 219 23.86 -13.27 5.76
N ALA A 220 25.14 -13.23 5.38
CA ALA A 220 25.97 -14.43 5.37
C ALA A 220 26.11 -15.07 6.77
N LEU A 221 26.29 -14.23 7.80
CA LEU A 221 26.33 -14.69 9.19
C LEU A 221 24.99 -15.22 9.68
N PHE A 222 23.90 -14.58 9.26
CA PHE A 222 22.56 -15.09 9.51
C PHE A 222 22.48 -16.50 8.93
N GLU A 223 22.56 -16.72 7.63
CA GLU A 223 22.44 -18.05 7.01
C GLU A 223 23.28 -19.15 7.70
N ALA A 224 24.52 -18.85 8.12
CA ALA A 224 25.42 -19.80 8.78
C ALA A 224 25.06 -20.18 10.24
N MET A 225 24.20 -19.42 10.93
CA MET A 225 23.89 -19.64 12.35
C MET A 225 22.62 -20.50 12.57
N SER A 226 22.63 -21.28 13.64
CA SER A 226 21.49 -22.06 14.13
C SER A 226 20.79 -21.37 15.32
N GLY A 227 19.50 -21.64 15.51
CA GLY A 227 18.69 -21.07 16.60
C GLY A 227 17.40 -20.41 16.12
N THR A 228 16.75 -19.63 17.00
CA THR A 228 15.55 -18.87 16.64
C THR A 228 15.89 -17.71 15.70
N ASN A 229 15.04 -17.41 14.72
CA ASN A 229 15.28 -16.35 13.73
C ASN A 229 15.58 -14.98 14.37
N GLU A 230 14.94 -14.66 15.49
CA GLU A 230 15.17 -13.40 16.21
C GLU A 230 16.57 -13.37 16.85
N ALA A 231 16.97 -14.41 17.59
CA ALA A 231 18.27 -14.47 18.23
C ALA A 231 19.42 -14.51 17.21
N LYS A 232 19.20 -15.27 16.12
CA LYS A 232 20.09 -15.38 14.96
C LYS A 232 20.31 -14.01 14.30
N ALA A 233 19.23 -13.28 14.01
CA ALA A 233 19.29 -11.94 13.42
C ALA A 233 20.02 -10.93 14.32
N ARG A 234 19.69 -10.91 15.62
CA ARG A 234 20.33 -10.02 16.59
C ARG A 234 21.84 -10.23 16.64
N LYS A 235 22.27 -11.50 16.75
CA LYS A 235 23.69 -11.87 16.83
C LYS A 235 24.42 -11.58 15.51
N ALA A 236 23.78 -11.82 14.36
CA ALA A 236 24.38 -11.58 13.05
C ALA A 236 24.73 -10.11 12.85
N VAL A 237 23.80 -9.21 13.19
CA VAL A 237 23.97 -7.76 13.06
C VAL A 237 25.05 -7.24 14.00
N GLN A 238 25.08 -7.72 15.25
CA GLN A 238 26.13 -7.33 16.21
C GLN A 238 27.54 -7.71 15.74
N ILE A 239 27.69 -8.95 15.25
CA ILE A 239 28.98 -9.42 14.71
C ILE A 239 29.35 -8.66 13.43
N ALA A 240 28.37 -8.36 12.56
CA ALA A 240 28.60 -7.60 11.34
C ALA A 240 29.10 -6.17 11.63
N LEU A 241 28.55 -5.54 12.67
CA LEU A 241 28.97 -4.21 13.17
C LEU A 241 30.26 -4.25 14.00
N GLY A 242 30.87 -5.42 14.22
CA GLY A 242 32.09 -5.55 15.03
C GLY A 242 31.87 -5.36 16.53
N ARG A 243 30.63 -5.24 17.00
CA ARG A 243 30.28 -5.11 18.42
C ARG A 243 30.33 -6.50 19.06
N ARG A 244 31.48 -6.90 19.60
CA ARG A 244 31.59 -8.10 20.44
C ARG A 244 30.94 -7.82 21.80
N GLY A 245 29.71 -8.28 21.98
CA GLY A 245 29.12 -8.57 23.29
C GLY A 245 29.21 -7.46 24.34
N GLY A 246 28.68 -6.27 24.05
CA GLY A 246 28.38 -5.27 25.07
C GLY A 246 26.88 -5.28 25.36
N ALA A 247 26.50 -5.59 26.59
CA ALA A 247 25.13 -5.47 27.07
C ALA A 247 24.63 -4.04 26.85
N PHE A 248 23.48 -3.89 26.18
CA PHE A 248 22.73 -2.65 26.23
C PHE A 248 21.70 -2.77 27.35
N ILE A 249 21.79 -1.83 28.28
CA ILE A 249 20.87 -1.57 29.38
C ILE A 249 19.49 -1.28 28.78
N GLU A 250 18.48 -1.90 29.39
CA GLU A 250 17.05 -1.80 29.04
C GLU A 250 16.49 -0.37 29.11
#